data_AF-A0A3N1USL5-F1
#
_entry.id   AF-A0A3N1USL5-F1
#
_cell.length_a   1.000
_cell.length_b   1.000
_cell.length_c   1.000
_cell.angle_alpha   90.00
_cell.angle_beta   90.00
_cell.angle_gamma   90.00
#
_symmetry.space_group_name_H-M   'P 1'
#
loop_
_entity.id
_entity.type
_entity.pdbx_description
1 polymer ?
#
loop_
_entity_poly.entity_id
_entity_poly.type
_entity_poly.pdbx_seq_one_letter_code
_entity_poly.pdbx_strand_id
1 'polypeptide(L)'
;MPIIRLLTNKNTVLRQTPKGCVRRSLVGVAMDFFRSGVRRVHTASPWNLMATLFALHLAAGILVKGFLSLHRVERLVPMSALALGLGFCLWAQRPTTKAHTKGWMRLGPALIYSFFIAAMSHQPLTGVRLPVSANLFHPVEYACLAVLWGWFCLPVLSRHGSLAFAGWVFVPGILFALSDEWHQSWVPGRFSSPWDVVLDAIGLCAGAAAVVTLSRWAPPWNPALWPELDQECTNIRVTARSP
;
A
#
# COMPACT_ATOMS: atom_id res chain seq x y z
N MET A 1 23.35 46.78 65.69
CA MET A 1 22.63 46.00 66.72
C MET A 1 21.50 45.24 66.03
N PRO A 2 21.45 43.90 66.13
CA PRO A 2 20.56 43.05 65.34
C PRO A 2 19.26 42.74 66.10
N ILE A 3 18.18 42.46 65.37
CA ILE A 3 17.02 41.72 65.90
C ILE A 3 16.95 40.40 65.13
N ILE A 4 17.34 39.35 65.83
CA ILE A 4 17.23 37.95 65.41
C ILE A 4 15.76 37.55 65.52
N ARG A 5 15.14 37.13 64.41
CA ARG A 5 13.90 36.34 64.43
C ARG A 5 14.21 34.92 63.96
N LEU A 6 14.36 34.04 64.94
CA LEU A 6 14.26 32.59 64.79
C LEU A 6 12.80 32.22 64.49
N LEU A 7 12.53 31.69 63.30
CA LEU A 7 11.31 30.91 63.07
C LEU A 7 11.64 29.65 62.27
N THR A 8 11.95 28.62 63.04
CA THR A 8 11.57 27.21 62.88
C THR A 8 11.28 26.69 61.48
N ASN A 9 12.28 25.97 60.98
CA ASN A 9 12.19 24.81 60.10
C ASN A 9 10.85 24.05 60.21
N LYS A 10 10.03 24.13 59.16
CA LYS A 10 9.07 23.10 58.80
C LYS A 10 9.50 22.52 57.47
N ASN A 11 10.33 21.48 57.54
CA ASN A 11 10.56 20.52 56.48
C ASN A 11 9.20 19.99 56.00
N THR A 12 8.62 20.63 55.00
CA THR A 12 7.56 20.02 54.20
C THR A 12 8.25 18.96 53.37
N VAL A 13 8.27 17.73 53.89
CA VAL A 13 8.64 16.54 53.14
C VAL A 13 7.71 16.51 51.92
N LEU A 14 8.23 16.96 50.77
CA LEU A 14 7.64 16.66 49.48
C LEU A 14 7.67 15.15 49.36
N ARG A 15 6.53 14.53 49.68
CA ARG A 15 6.23 13.14 49.35
C ARG A 15 6.31 13.07 47.83
N GLN A 16 7.48 12.78 47.30
CA GLN A 16 7.64 12.32 45.93
C GLN A 16 6.90 10.98 45.89
N THR A 17 5.64 11.02 45.44
CA THR A 17 4.94 9.81 45.05
C THR A 17 5.82 9.11 44.03
N PRO A 18 6.17 7.82 44.22
CA PRO A 18 6.92 7.10 43.20
C PRO A 18 6.11 7.22 41.92
N LYS A 19 6.76 7.69 40.84
CA LYS A 19 6.17 7.75 39.50
C LYS A 19 5.55 6.39 39.23
N GLY A 20 4.24 6.30 39.40
CA GLY A 20 3.51 5.06 39.17
C GLY A 20 3.83 4.65 37.75
N CYS A 21 4.41 3.46 37.59
CA CYS A 21 4.45 2.79 36.31
C CYS A 21 2.98 2.56 35.93
N VAL A 22 2.37 3.54 35.26
CA VAL A 22 1.00 3.44 34.77
C VAL A 22 0.99 2.27 33.81
N ARG A 23 0.48 1.14 34.30
CA ARG A 23 0.31 -0.08 33.51
C ARG A 23 -0.64 0.26 32.38
N ARG A 24 -0.10 0.57 31.20
CA ARG A 24 -0.92 0.83 30.01
C ARG A 24 -1.83 -0.38 29.81
N SER A 25 -3.13 -0.14 29.70
CA SER A 25 -4.08 -1.20 29.38
C SER A 25 -3.77 -1.76 27.99
N LEU A 26 -4.04 -3.05 27.76
CA LEU A 26 -3.92 -3.67 26.45
C LEU A 26 -4.73 -2.92 25.39
N VAL A 27 -5.89 -2.37 25.79
CA VAL A 27 -6.74 -1.50 24.97
C VAL A 27 -5.99 -0.23 24.56
N GLY A 28 -5.30 0.44 25.50
CA GLY A 28 -4.50 1.63 25.21
C GLY A 28 -3.37 1.36 24.23
N VAL A 29 -2.67 0.22 24.37
CA VAL A 29 -1.61 -0.19 23.43
C VAL A 29 -2.18 -0.46 22.03
N ALA A 30 -3.33 -1.14 21.93
CA ALA A 30 -3.99 -1.41 20.66
C ALA A 30 -4.48 -0.13 19.97
N MET A 31 -5.06 0.80 20.72
CA MET A 31 -5.51 2.10 20.20
C MET A 31 -4.34 2.96 19.71
N ASP A 32 -3.24 3.01 20.46
CA ASP A 32 -2.03 3.73 20.06
C ASP A 32 -1.46 3.13 18.78
N PHE A 33 -1.40 1.80 18.67
CA PHE A 33 -0.95 1.11 17.47
C PHE A 33 -1.83 1.46 16.26
N PHE A 34 -3.16 1.40 16.41
CA PHE A 34 -4.10 1.76 15.35
C PHE A 34 -3.94 3.21 14.91
N ARG A 35 -3.92 4.16 15.85
CA ARG A 35 -3.71 5.60 15.56
C ARG A 35 -2.38 5.85 14.84
N SER A 36 -1.33 5.13 15.25
CA SER A 36 -0.01 5.19 14.60
C SER A 36 -0.07 4.65 13.18
N GLY A 37 -0.81 3.56 12.94
CA GLY A 37 -1.05 3.00 11.62
C GLY A 37 -1.79 3.97 10.70
N VAL A 38 -2.92 4.52 11.17
CA VAL A 38 -3.72 5.51 10.43
C VAL A 38 -2.88 6.74 10.07
N ARG A 39 -2.12 7.29 11.04
CA ARG A 39 -1.23 8.43 10.78
C ARG A 39 -0.15 8.11 9.74
N ARG A 40 0.42 6.90 9.79
CA ARG A 40 1.40 6.44 8.79
C ARG A 40 0.78 6.42 7.40
N VAL A 41 -0.42 5.86 7.20
CA VAL A 41 -1.06 5.85 5.89
C VAL A 41 -1.42 7.27 5.42
N HIS A 42 -1.97 8.10 6.30
CA HIS A 42 -2.36 9.48 5.97
C HIS A 42 -1.18 10.34 5.48
N THR A 43 0.01 10.12 6.03
CA THR A 43 1.22 10.87 5.71
C THR A 43 2.16 10.14 4.73
N ALA A 44 1.87 8.88 4.39
CA ALA A 44 2.73 8.09 3.52
C ALA A 44 2.67 8.59 2.08
N SER A 45 3.83 8.63 1.43
CA SER A 45 3.88 8.78 -0.01
C SER A 45 3.23 7.55 -0.68
N PRO A 46 2.60 7.71 -1.86
CA PRO A 46 2.08 6.57 -2.62
C PRO A 46 3.16 5.51 -2.88
N TRP A 47 4.39 5.93 -3.15
CA TRP A 47 5.54 5.04 -3.35
C TRP A 47 5.79 4.12 -2.15
N ASN A 48 5.68 4.63 -0.92
CA ASN A 48 5.88 3.82 0.28
C ASN A 48 4.78 2.76 0.42
N LEU A 49 3.53 3.11 0.10
CA LEU A 49 2.41 2.16 0.16
C LEU A 49 2.58 1.07 -0.90
N MET A 50 2.98 1.42 -2.13
CA MET A 50 3.26 0.47 -3.19
C MET A 50 4.45 -0.45 -2.85
N ALA A 51 5.55 0.11 -2.33
CA ALA A 51 6.68 -0.69 -1.85
C ALA A 51 6.23 -1.68 -0.76
N THR A 52 5.39 -1.23 0.17
CA THR A 52 4.84 -2.09 1.22
C THR A 52 3.98 -3.21 0.64
N LEU A 53 3.14 -2.93 -0.36
CA LEU A 53 2.35 -3.95 -1.07
C LEU A 53 3.24 -5.03 -1.70
N PHE A 54 4.28 -4.63 -2.45
CA PHE A 54 5.23 -5.58 -3.03
C PHE A 54 5.97 -6.39 -1.96
N ALA A 55 6.42 -5.75 -0.88
CA ALA A 55 7.11 -6.42 0.21
C ALA A 55 6.22 -7.43 0.93
N LEU A 56 4.94 -7.10 1.14
CA LEU A 56 3.97 -8.01 1.76
C LEU A 56 3.71 -9.24 0.88
N HIS A 57 3.53 -9.07 -0.44
CA HIS A 57 3.35 -10.20 -1.35
C HIS A 57 4.62 -11.06 -1.46
N LEU A 58 5.80 -10.43 -1.45
CA LEU A 58 7.07 -11.15 -1.45
C LEU A 58 7.23 -12.00 -0.18
N ALA A 59 6.93 -11.42 0.98
CA ALA A 59 6.93 -12.15 2.26
C ALA A 59 5.87 -13.26 2.27
N ALA A 60 4.66 -12.99 1.79
CA ALA A 60 3.59 -13.99 1.69
C ALA A 60 4.03 -15.18 0.82
N GLY A 61 4.64 -14.92 -0.35
CA GLY A 61 5.19 -15.97 -1.20
C GLY A 61 6.19 -16.86 -0.46
N ILE A 62 7.11 -16.28 0.31
CA ILE A 62 8.10 -17.04 1.10
C ILE A 62 7.43 -17.89 2.20
N LEU A 63 6.32 -17.42 2.77
CA LEU A 63 5.65 -18.07 3.91
C LEU A 63 4.63 -19.15 3.50
N VAL A 64 4.08 -19.08 2.28
CA VAL A 64 3.06 -20.03 1.81
C VAL A 64 3.73 -21.35 1.42
N LYS A 65 3.50 -22.40 2.22
CA LYS A 65 4.07 -23.75 2.00
C LYS A 65 3.84 -24.31 0.59
N GLY A 66 2.66 -24.07 0.01
CA GLY A 66 2.34 -24.52 -1.36
C GLY A 66 3.16 -23.81 -2.45
N PHE A 67 3.59 -22.59 -2.20
CA PHE A 67 4.48 -21.86 -3.10
C PHE A 67 5.93 -22.37 -2.98
N LEU A 68 6.33 -22.79 -1.78
CA LEU A 68 7.64 -23.41 -1.56
C LEU A 68 7.77 -24.80 -2.21
N SER A 69 6.67 -25.50 -2.47
CA SER A 69 6.68 -26.78 -3.19
C SER A 69 6.80 -26.68 -4.70
N LEU A 70 6.68 -25.49 -5.30
CA LEU A 70 6.88 -25.29 -6.74
C LEU A 70 8.35 -25.52 -7.14
N HIS A 71 8.59 -25.84 -8.41
CA HIS A 71 9.95 -25.94 -8.92
C HIS A 71 10.69 -24.60 -8.79
N ARG A 72 12.02 -24.65 -8.77
CA ARG A 72 12.85 -23.46 -8.55
C ARG A 72 12.51 -22.34 -9.54
N VAL A 73 12.36 -22.64 -10.83
CA VAL A 73 12.09 -21.63 -11.87
C VAL A 73 10.69 -21.03 -11.72
N GLU A 74 9.69 -21.89 -11.54
CA GLU A 74 8.27 -21.57 -11.30
C GLU A 74 8.08 -20.60 -10.12
N ARG A 75 8.92 -20.77 -9.09
CA ARG A 75 8.94 -19.89 -7.93
C ARG A 75 9.72 -18.60 -8.16
N LEU A 76 10.88 -18.67 -8.81
CA LEU A 76 11.81 -17.54 -8.91
C LEU A 76 11.27 -16.42 -9.81
N VAL A 77 10.57 -16.73 -10.89
CA VAL A 77 10.03 -15.72 -11.82
C VAL A 77 9.08 -14.75 -11.11
N PRO A 78 7.98 -15.21 -10.46
CA PRO A 78 7.07 -14.30 -9.76
C PRO A 78 7.74 -13.58 -8.58
N MET A 79 8.64 -14.24 -7.83
CA MET A 79 9.38 -13.58 -6.74
C MET A 79 10.31 -12.48 -7.26
N SER A 80 10.94 -12.69 -8.41
CA SER A 80 11.80 -11.69 -9.05
C SER A 80 11.00 -10.49 -9.52
N ALA A 81 9.79 -10.71 -10.05
CA ALA A 81 8.87 -9.62 -10.41
C ALA A 81 8.49 -8.77 -9.18
N LEU A 82 8.14 -9.41 -8.05
CA LEU A 82 7.82 -8.68 -6.82
C LEU A 82 9.03 -7.92 -6.26
N ALA A 83 10.21 -8.53 -6.26
CA ALA A 83 11.45 -7.88 -5.84
C ALA A 83 11.82 -6.69 -6.74
N LEU A 84 11.62 -6.82 -8.06
CA LEU A 84 11.80 -5.74 -9.02
C LEU A 84 10.84 -4.58 -8.76
N GLY A 85 9.56 -4.88 -8.50
CA GLY A 85 8.55 -3.87 -8.15
C GLY A 85 8.89 -3.13 -6.87
N LEU A 86 9.30 -3.85 -5.82
CA LEU A 86 9.79 -3.26 -4.57
C LEU A 86 10.99 -2.34 -4.84
N GLY A 87 12.01 -2.83 -5.54
CA GLY A 87 13.20 -2.05 -5.90
C GLY A 87 12.85 -0.81 -6.71
N PHE A 88 11.94 -0.93 -7.67
CA PHE A 88 11.45 0.19 -8.48
C PHE A 88 10.77 1.26 -7.62
N CYS A 89 9.86 0.88 -6.72
CA CYS A 89 9.20 1.84 -5.83
C CYS A 89 10.20 2.53 -4.88
N LEU A 90 11.17 1.78 -4.32
CA LEU A 90 12.21 2.31 -3.45
C LEU A 90 13.23 3.20 -4.18
N TRP A 91 13.41 3.00 -5.48
CA TRP A 91 14.20 3.87 -6.34
C TRP A 91 13.41 5.14 -6.70
N ALA A 92 12.15 5.00 -7.08
CA ALA A 92 11.30 6.09 -7.53
C ALA A 92 10.91 7.08 -6.42
N GLN A 93 10.91 6.64 -5.15
CA GLN A 93 10.71 7.52 -3.98
C GLN A 93 11.88 8.49 -3.74
N ARG A 94 13.05 8.26 -4.35
CA ARG A 94 14.21 9.15 -4.15
C ARG A 94 13.85 10.56 -4.64
N PRO A 95 14.20 11.61 -3.89
CA PRO A 95 13.87 12.98 -4.27
C PRO A 95 14.60 13.35 -5.56
N THR A 96 13.94 13.11 -6.69
CA THR A 96 14.37 13.61 -7.99
C THR A 96 13.99 15.09 -8.03
N THR A 97 14.97 15.94 -8.33
CA THR A 97 14.96 17.40 -8.11
C THR A 97 13.98 18.18 -8.99
N LYS A 98 13.03 17.52 -9.66
CA LYS A 98 11.95 18.17 -10.39
C LYS A 98 10.62 17.45 -10.14
N ALA A 99 9.66 18.25 -9.68
CA ALA A 99 8.28 17.91 -9.44
C ALA A 99 7.62 17.18 -10.61
N HIS A 100 6.60 16.40 -10.28
CA HIS A 100 5.84 15.47 -11.12
C HIS A 100 6.61 14.19 -11.49
N THR A 101 6.33 13.11 -10.77
CA THR A 101 6.52 11.75 -11.27
C THR A 101 5.94 11.67 -12.67
N LYS A 102 6.81 11.50 -13.68
CA LYS A 102 6.38 11.37 -15.07
C LYS A 102 5.36 10.24 -15.16
N GLY A 103 4.32 10.36 -16.00
CA GLY A 103 3.22 9.38 -16.07
C GLY A 103 3.70 7.93 -16.23
N TRP A 104 4.77 7.72 -17.00
CA TRP A 104 5.38 6.39 -17.18
C TRP A 104 5.95 5.79 -15.89
N MET A 105 6.40 6.61 -14.93
CA MET A 105 6.89 6.11 -13.64
C MET A 105 5.75 5.52 -12.81
N ARG A 106 4.54 6.09 -12.93
CA ARG A 106 3.35 5.56 -12.24
C ARG A 106 2.83 4.28 -12.89
N LEU A 107 3.08 4.10 -14.19
CA LEU A 107 2.71 2.91 -14.94
C LEU A 107 3.59 1.69 -14.58
N GLY A 108 4.89 1.92 -14.30
CA GLY A 108 5.87 0.86 -14.02
C GLY A 108 5.42 -0.19 -12.98
N PRO A 109 5.00 0.21 -11.77
CA PRO A 109 4.52 -0.71 -10.74
C PRO A 109 3.35 -1.57 -11.21
N ALA A 110 2.40 -1.00 -11.94
CA ALA A 110 1.23 -1.72 -12.42
C ALA A 110 1.62 -2.79 -13.46
N LEU A 111 2.50 -2.46 -14.42
CA LEU A 111 2.98 -3.43 -15.40
C LEU A 111 3.79 -4.57 -14.78
N ILE A 112 4.66 -4.25 -13.82
CA ILE A 112 5.44 -5.26 -13.09
C ILE A 112 4.51 -6.20 -12.32
N TYR A 113 3.44 -5.66 -11.71
CA TYR A 113 2.47 -6.46 -10.97
C TYR A 113 1.58 -7.29 -11.89
N SER A 114 1.15 -6.76 -13.05
CA SER A 114 0.45 -7.55 -14.07
C SER A 114 1.32 -8.71 -14.57
N PHE A 115 2.62 -8.49 -14.77
CA PHE A 115 3.55 -9.57 -15.10
C PHE A 115 3.67 -10.60 -13.97
N PHE A 116 3.68 -10.16 -12.71
CA PHE A 116 3.64 -11.08 -11.56
C PHE A 116 2.39 -11.98 -11.59
N ILE A 117 1.20 -11.41 -11.81
CA ILE A 117 -0.05 -12.20 -11.90
C ILE A 117 0.05 -13.19 -13.07
N ALA A 118 0.40 -12.73 -14.28
CA ALA A 118 0.53 -13.61 -15.44
C ALA A 118 1.56 -14.74 -15.21
N ALA A 119 2.68 -14.44 -14.54
CA ALA A 119 3.66 -15.44 -14.16
C ALA A 119 3.12 -16.45 -13.14
N MET A 120 2.28 -16.03 -12.20
CA MET A 120 1.58 -16.94 -11.27
C MET A 120 0.55 -17.81 -12.00
N SER A 121 -0.19 -17.24 -12.94
CA SER A 121 -1.23 -17.95 -13.71
C SER A 121 -0.64 -18.97 -14.68
N HIS A 122 0.58 -18.75 -15.17
CA HIS A 122 1.31 -19.71 -16.01
C HIS A 122 1.87 -20.93 -15.26
N GLN A 123 1.77 -20.97 -13.93
CA GLN A 123 2.31 -22.10 -13.15
C GLN A 123 1.39 -23.33 -13.25
N PRO A 124 1.89 -24.50 -13.72
CA PRO A 124 1.17 -25.75 -13.64
C PRO A 124 0.91 -26.14 -12.18
N LEU A 125 -0.31 -26.58 -11.85
CA LEU A 125 -0.67 -27.00 -10.48
C LEU A 125 -0.83 -28.52 -10.35
N THR A 126 -0.23 -29.29 -11.27
CA THR A 126 -0.28 -30.75 -11.23
C THR A 126 0.39 -31.29 -9.96
N GLY A 127 -0.42 -31.84 -9.04
CA GLY A 127 0.07 -32.45 -7.80
C GLY A 127 0.36 -31.48 -6.65
N VAL A 128 0.08 -30.19 -6.79
CA VAL A 128 0.28 -29.20 -5.73
C VAL A 128 -0.99 -29.07 -4.89
N ARG A 129 -0.90 -29.29 -3.57
CA ARG A 129 -1.98 -28.99 -2.62
C ARG A 129 -1.76 -27.61 -2.01
N LEU A 130 -2.58 -26.64 -2.41
CA LEU A 130 -2.56 -25.32 -1.79
C LEU A 130 -3.22 -25.39 -0.41
N PRO A 131 -2.61 -24.79 0.64
CA PRO A 131 -3.17 -24.78 1.99
C PRO A 131 -4.38 -23.83 2.14
N VAL A 132 -4.60 -22.97 1.14
CA VAL A 132 -5.68 -21.98 1.07
C VAL A 132 -6.33 -22.14 -0.31
N SER A 133 -7.64 -21.94 -0.43
CA SER A 133 -8.29 -21.98 -1.74
C SER A 133 -7.70 -20.93 -2.68
N ALA A 134 -7.38 -21.32 -3.90
CA ALA A 134 -6.81 -20.42 -4.91
C ALA A 134 -7.70 -19.17 -5.11
N ASN A 135 -9.00 -19.36 -4.99
CA ASN A 135 -10.06 -18.34 -5.08
C ASN A 135 -9.86 -17.16 -4.11
N LEU A 136 -9.15 -17.33 -2.99
CA LEU A 136 -8.91 -16.23 -2.05
C LEU A 136 -7.80 -15.27 -2.53
N PHE A 137 -6.96 -15.69 -3.47
CA PHE A 137 -5.90 -14.83 -4.03
C PHE A 137 -6.43 -13.87 -5.08
N HIS A 138 -7.34 -14.33 -5.95
CA HIS A 138 -7.99 -13.54 -7.00
C HIS A 138 -8.43 -12.12 -6.56
N PRO A 139 -9.33 -11.96 -5.56
CA PRO A 139 -9.79 -10.63 -5.19
C PRO A 139 -8.67 -9.76 -4.58
N VAL A 140 -7.68 -10.36 -3.94
CA VAL A 140 -6.55 -9.64 -3.33
C VAL A 140 -5.58 -9.14 -4.42
N GLU A 141 -5.22 -10.02 -5.36
CA GLU A 141 -4.32 -9.69 -6.46
C GLU A 141 -4.92 -8.61 -7.36
N TYR A 142 -6.19 -8.74 -7.72
CA TYR A 142 -6.88 -7.75 -8.56
C TYR A 142 -7.19 -6.44 -7.82
N ALA A 143 -7.41 -6.47 -6.49
CA ALA A 143 -7.46 -5.25 -5.70
C ALA A 143 -6.12 -4.50 -5.68
N CYS A 144 -5.00 -5.22 -5.53
CA CYS A 144 -3.68 -4.63 -5.58
C CYS A 144 -3.37 -4.07 -6.98
N LEU A 145 -3.72 -4.82 -8.04
CA LEU A 145 -3.59 -4.35 -9.41
C LEU A 145 -4.41 -3.06 -9.64
N ALA A 146 -5.65 -3.01 -9.17
CA ALA A 146 -6.48 -1.80 -9.26
C ALA A 146 -5.93 -0.62 -8.47
N VAL A 147 -5.26 -0.85 -7.33
CA VAL A 147 -4.56 0.23 -6.60
C VAL A 147 -3.38 0.78 -7.43
N LEU A 148 -2.57 -0.10 -7.99
CA LEU A 148 -1.39 0.29 -8.78
C LEU A 148 -1.79 0.99 -10.09
N TRP A 149 -2.73 0.41 -10.84
CA TRP A 149 -3.26 0.96 -12.08
C TRP A 149 -4.09 2.23 -11.82
N GLY A 150 -4.91 2.25 -10.77
CA GLY A 150 -5.66 3.41 -10.34
C GLY A 150 -4.77 4.59 -9.99
N TRP A 151 -3.61 4.35 -9.38
CA TRP A 151 -2.66 5.44 -9.13
C TRP A 151 -2.06 6.03 -10.42
N PHE A 152 -1.82 5.20 -11.44
CA PHE A 152 -1.50 5.68 -12.78
C PHE A 152 -2.65 6.52 -13.37
N CYS A 153 -3.90 6.04 -13.24
CA CYS A 153 -5.10 6.72 -13.71
C CYS A 153 -5.57 7.90 -12.84
N LEU A 154 -4.85 8.27 -11.78
CA LEU A 154 -5.24 9.34 -10.87
C LEU A 154 -5.53 10.71 -11.54
N PRO A 155 -4.83 11.11 -12.64
CA PRO A 155 -5.21 12.32 -13.37
C PRO A 155 -6.63 12.28 -13.94
N VAL A 156 -7.17 11.10 -14.25
CA VAL A 156 -8.57 10.93 -14.69
C VAL A 156 -9.51 11.25 -13.54
N LEU A 157 -9.24 10.75 -12.33
CA LEU A 157 -10.05 11.05 -11.14
C LEU A 157 -10.16 12.56 -10.91
N SER A 158 -9.05 13.27 -11.09
CA SER A 158 -8.97 14.71 -10.84
C SER A 158 -9.67 15.55 -11.92
N ARG A 159 -9.69 15.08 -13.18
CA ARG A 159 -10.26 15.82 -14.33
C ARG A 159 -11.69 15.45 -14.69
N HIS A 160 -12.07 14.18 -14.49
CA HIS A 160 -13.31 13.60 -15.02
C HIS A 160 -14.16 12.93 -13.93
N GLY A 161 -13.71 12.96 -12.67
CA GLY A 161 -14.45 12.44 -11.52
C GLY A 161 -14.38 10.91 -11.34
N SER A 162 -15.05 10.44 -10.28
CA SER A 162 -14.93 9.05 -9.80
C SER A 162 -15.52 8.01 -10.74
N LEU A 163 -16.58 8.33 -11.49
CA LEU A 163 -17.20 7.38 -12.42
C LEU A 163 -16.29 7.10 -13.63
N ALA A 164 -15.75 8.15 -14.24
CA ALA A 164 -14.78 8.00 -15.32
C ALA A 164 -13.54 7.24 -14.85
N PHE A 165 -13.02 7.61 -13.66
CA PHE A 165 -11.92 6.89 -13.04
C PHE A 165 -12.20 5.40 -12.85
N ALA A 166 -13.37 5.05 -12.32
CA ALA A 166 -13.76 3.65 -12.14
C ALA A 166 -13.77 2.90 -13.47
N GLY A 167 -14.29 3.49 -14.55
CA GLY A 167 -14.22 2.91 -15.89
C GLY A 167 -12.79 2.67 -16.39
N TRP A 168 -11.90 3.65 -16.18
CA TRP A 168 -10.48 3.56 -16.56
C TRP A 168 -9.66 2.53 -15.78
N VAL A 169 -10.16 2.09 -14.62
CA VAL A 169 -9.55 1.01 -13.83
C VAL A 169 -10.22 -0.33 -14.13
N PHE A 170 -11.55 -0.37 -14.11
CA PHE A 170 -12.33 -1.59 -14.22
C PHE A 170 -12.26 -2.22 -15.61
N VAL A 171 -12.36 -1.42 -16.68
CA VAL A 171 -12.37 -1.97 -18.06
C VAL A 171 -11.05 -2.66 -18.42
N PRO A 172 -9.85 -2.04 -18.23
CA PRO A 172 -8.60 -2.76 -18.46
C PRO A 172 -8.41 -3.95 -17.53
N GLY A 173 -8.83 -3.81 -16.26
CA GLY A 173 -8.72 -4.86 -15.26
C GLY A 173 -9.55 -6.10 -15.61
N ILE A 174 -10.80 -5.92 -16.04
CA ILE A 174 -11.67 -7.06 -16.40
C ILE A 174 -11.23 -7.72 -17.70
N LEU A 175 -10.72 -6.94 -18.66
CA LEU A 175 -10.09 -7.49 -19.87
C LEU A 175 -8.85 -8.33 -19.52
N PHE A 176 -8.06 -7.88 -18.55
CA PHE A 176 -6.92 -8.65 -18.04
C PHE A 176 -7.38 -9.93 -17.33
N ALA A 177 -8.42 -9.88 -16.47
CA ALA A 177 -9.02 -11.06 -15.83
C ALA A 177 -9.51 -12.10 -16.85
N LEU A 178 -10.28 -11.65 -17.85
CA LEU A 178 -10.78 -12.53 -18.92
C LEU A 178 -9.62 -13.14 -19.72
N SER A 179 -8.58 -12.36 -20.00
CA SER A 179 -7.39 -12.85 -20.70
C SER A 179 -6.61 -13.86 -19.86
N ASP A 180 -6.55 -13.67 -18.54
CA ASP A 180 -5.88 -14.57 -17.62
C ASP A 180 -6.60 -15.92 -17.52
N GLU A 181 -7.92 -15.91 -17.34
CA GLU A 181 -8.75 -17.12 -17.36
C GLU A 181 -8.64 -17.88 -18.68
N TRP A 182 -8.69 -17.15 -19.80
CA TRP A 182 -8.48 -17.74 -21.11
C TRP A 182 -7.09 -18.38 -21.22
N HIS A 183 -6.04 -17.69 -20.76
CA HIS A 183 -4.69 -18.23 -20.72
C HIS A 183 -4.58 -19.49 -19.84
N GLN A 184 -5.18 -19.47 -18.65
CA GLN A 184 -5.18 -20.60 -17.72
C GLN A 184 -5.87 -21.84 -18.29
N SER A 185 -6.82 -21.67 -19.22
CA SER A 185 -7.46 -22.81 -19.92
C SER A 185 -6.48 -23.68 -20.73
N TRP A 186 -5.30 -23.14 -21.05
CA TRP A 186 -4.23 -23.88 -21.74
C TRP A 186 -3.11 -24.35 -20.80
N VAL A 187 -3.15 -24.00 -19.50
CA VAL A 187 -2.11 -24.37 -18.54
C VAL A 187 -2.47 -25.70 -17.87
N PRO A 188 -1.62 -26.74 -17.97
CA PRO A 188 -1.91 -28.04 -17.38
C PRO A 188 -2.14 -27.99 -15.86
N GLY A 189 -3.22 -28.62 -15.40
CA GLY A 189 -3.57 -28.68 -13.99
C GLY A 189 -4.18 -27.39 -13.42
N ARG A 190 -4.42 -26.37 -14.26
CA ARG A 190 -5.28 -25.22 -13.93
C ARG A 190 -6.72 -25.50 -14.32
N PHE A 191 -7.63 -24.86 -13.61
CA PHE A 191 -9.06 -24.91 -13.89
C PHE A 191 -9.54 -23.48 -14.10
N SER A 192 -9.88 -23.15 -15.35
CA SER A 192 -10.49 -21.85 -15.64
C SER A 192 -11.96 -21.86 -15.19
N SER A 193 -12.36 -20.78 -14.52
CA SER A 193 -13.67 -20.64 -13.91
C SER A 193 -14.22 -19.23 -14.10
N PRO A 194 -15.45 -19.07 -14.59
CA PRO A 194 -16.13 -17.77 -14.61
C PRO A 194 -16.25 -17.14 -13.22
N TRP A 195 -16.19 -17.95 -12.15
CA TRP A 195 -16.22 -17.45 -10.78
C TRP A 195 -14.96 -16.66 -10.41
N ASP A 196 -13.81 -17.01 -10.99
CA ASP A 196 -12.55 -16.32 -10.74
C ASP A 196 -12.59 -14.91 -11.33
N VAL A 197 -13.18 -14.74 -12.52
CA VAL A 197 -13.49 -13.41 -13.10
C VAL A 197 -14.39 -12.57 -12.18
N VAL A 198 -15.38 -13.18 -11.51
CA VAL A 198 -16.25 -12.47 -10.57
C VAL A 198 -15.47 -12.01 -9.34
N LEU A 199 -14.59 -12.86 -8.81
CA LEU A 199 -13.74 -12.51 -7.68
C LEU A 199 -12.72 -11.42 -8.04
N ASP A 200 -12.15 -11.49 -9.24
CA ASP A 200 -11.28 -10.45 -9.79
C ASP A 200 -12.02 -9.12 -9.91
N ALA A 201 -13.26 -9.14 -10.42
CA ALA A 201 -14.11 -7.96 -10.52
C ALA A 201 -14.40 -7.33 -9.14
N ILE A 202 -14.64 -8.14 -8.11
CA ILE A 202 -14.79 -7.67 -6.73
C ILE A 202 -13.49 -7.00 -6.25
N GLY A 203 -12.35 -7.62 -6.53
CA GLY A 203 -11.04 -7.05 -6.25
C GLY A 203 -10.84 -5.69 -6.92
N LEU A 204 -11.12 -5.60 -8.22
CA LEU A 204 -11.01 -4.36 -9.01
C LEU A 204 -11.86 -3.23 -8.41
N CYS A 205 -13.11 -3.52 -8.06
CA CYS A 205 -14.01 -2.57 -7.40
C CYS A 205 -13.45 -2.09 -6.05
N ALA A 206 -12.98 -3.02 -5.22
CA ALA A 206 -12.41 -2.70 -3.92
C ALA A 206 -11.13 -1.84 -4.04
N GLY A 207 -10.23 -2.18 -4.96
CA GLY A 207 -9.01 -1.42 -5.21
C GLY A 207 -9.29 -0.02 -5.77
N ALA A 208 -10.23 0.11 -6.71
CA ALA A 208 -10.64 1.41 -7.24
C ALA A 208 -11.24 2.30 -6.14
N ALA A 209 -12.12 1.73 -5.29
CA ALA A 209 -12.68 2.43 -4.14
C ALA A 209 -11.60 2.85 -3.12
N ALA A 210 -10.60 2.00 -2.88
CA ALA A 210 -9.47 2.33 -2.02
C ALA A 210 -8.68 3.52 -2.55
N VAL A 211 -8.40 3.58 -3.86
CA VAL A 211 -7.70 4.74 -4.46
C VAL A 211 -8.52 6.01 -4.33
N VAL A 212 -9.83 5.98 -4.61
CA VAL A 212 -10.70 7.15 -4.44
C VAL A 212 -10.69 7.63 -3.00
N THR A 213 -10.80 6.71 -2.04
CA THR A 213 -10.81 7.02 -0.61
C THR A 213 -9.48 7.62 -0.17
N LEU A 214 -8.35 6.99 -0.52
CA LEU A 214 -7.02 7.48 -0.20
C LEU A 214 -6.74 8.85 -0.83
N SER A 215 -7.17 9.07 -2.07
CA SER A 215 -6.98 10.35 -2.77
C SER A 215 -7.72 11.51 -2.10
N ARG A 216 -8.86 11.23 -1.47
CA ARG A 216 -9.68 12.22 -0.77
C ARG A 216 -9.30 12.38 0.70
N TRP A 217 -8.69 11.36 1.30
CA TRP A 217 -8.37 11.34 2.73
C TRP A 217 -6.91 11.65 3.04
N ALA A 218 -5.98 11.31 2.15
CA ALA A 218 -4.53 11.48 2.36
C ALA A 218 -3.95 12.47 1.33
N PRO A 219 -3.52 13.68 1.74
CA PRO A 219 -2.99 14.70 0.82
C PRO A 219 -1.87 14.23 -0.13
N PRO A 220 -0.90 13.39 0.30
CA PRO A 220 0.18 12.93 -0.58
C PRO A 220 -0.29 12.10 -1.80
N TRP A 221 -1.50 11.53 -1.75
CA TRP A 221 -2.04 10.73 -2.84
C TRP A 221 -2.46 11.58 -4.02
N ASN A 222 -3.19 12.68 -3.76
CA ASN A 222 -3.66 13.57 -4.80
C ASN A 222 -3.51 15.04 -4.39
N PRO A 223 -2.31 15.64 -4.56
CA PRO A 223 -2.07 17.03 -4.21
C PRO A 223 -3.02 18.02 -4.91
N ALA A 224 -3.53 17.67 -6.09
CA ALA A 224 -4.47 18.52 -6.83
C ALA A 224 -5.82 18.73 -6.11
N LEU A 225 -6.18 17.83 -5.19
CA LEU A 225 -7.39 17.98 -4.35
C LEU A 225 -7.15 18.81 -3.08
N TRP A 226 -5.89 19.16 -2.78
CA TRP A 226 -5.48 19.85 -1.54
C TRP A 226 -4.63 21.10 -1.84
N PRO A 227 -5.16 22.09 -2.58
CA PRO A 227 -4.38 23.23 -3.08
C PRO A 227 -3.79 24.11 -1.97
N GLU A 228 -4.48 24.24 -0.83
CA GLU A 228 -4.06 25.06 0.31
C GLU A 228 -2.74 24.55 0.93
N LEU A 229 -2.60 23.22 1.08
CA LEU A 229 -1.40 22.60 1.63
C LEU A 229 -0.19 22.73 0.69
N ASP A 230 -0.43 22.71 -0.63
CA ASP A 230 0.61 22.85 -1.64
C ASP A 230 1.13 24.30 -1.72
N GLN A 231 0.22 25.27 -1.58
CA GLN A 231 0.58 26.69 -1.49
C GLN A 231 1.40 27.01 -0.24
N GLU A 232 1.01 26.48 0.93
CA GLU A 232 1.75 26.68 2.18
C GLU A 232 3.17 26.09 2.12
N CYS A 233 3.33 24.87 1.59
CA CYS A 233 4.64 24.26 1.37
C CYS A 233 5.52 25.04 0.37
N THR A 234 4.91 25.61 -0.66
CA THR A 234 5.61 26.45 -1.65
C THR A 234 6.09 27.74 -1.01
N ASN A 235 5.23 28.40 -0.23
CA ASN A 235 5.58 29.63 0.49
C ASN A 235 6.71 29.39 1.49
N ILE A 236 6.68 28.30 2.27
CA ILE A 236 7.77 27.93 3.20
C ILE A 236 9.10 27.68 2.46
N ARG A 237 9.08 27.05 1.27
CA ARG A 237 10.31 26.86 0.48
C ARG A 237 10.86 28.16 -0.10
N VAL A 238 9.99 29.09 -0.45
CA VAL A 238 10.40 30.42 -0.94
C VAL A 238 11.03 31.21 0.20
N THR A 239 10.41 31.24 1.38
CA THR A 239 10.96 31.95 2.56
C THR A 239 12.24 31.34 3.09
N ALA A 240 12.41 30.01 3.01
CA ALA A 240 13.65 29.34 3.39
C ALA A 240 14.80 29.50 2.36
N ARG A 241 14.51 30.01 1.16
CA ARG A 241 15.50 30.25 0.09
C ARG A 241 15.74 31.73 -0.19
N SER A 242 14.92 32.63 0.34
CA SER A 242 15.24 34.06 0.41
C SER A 242 16.30 34.29 1.50
N PRO A 243 17.49 34.80 1.13
CA PRO A 243 18.59 35.06 2.06
C PRO A 243 18.28 36.16 3.08
#